data_AF-A0A9X9F475-F1
#
_entry.id   AF-A0A9X9F475-F1
#
_cell.length_a   1.000
_cell.length_b   1.000
_cell.length_c   1.000
_cell.angle_alpha   90.00
_cell.angle_beta   90.00
_cell.angle_gamma   90.00
#
_symmetry.space_group_name_H-M   'P 1'
#
loop_
_entity.id
_entity.type
_entity.pdbx_description
1 polymer ?
#
loop_
_entity_poly.entity_id
_entity_poly.type
_entity_poly.pdbx_seq_one_letter_code
_entity_poly.pdbx_strand_id
1 'polypeptide(L)'
;EKESLQKIEEVVQKLKDDKKVHEVRSLYDGLTGMKADQVVGMLQSPESAKLTPVFEAYTQGNKTTIEIFLKTKPRTETAKQWVRDFKKNYKETDVTYYLGGMTTFQQELEDEIKDKVVIGMSVIFGSTFVILLFAFRSILIPIKAIVMNILSLSATIGIVVWLFEGGHFGLEASPVLFVLPIFIFGLVFGLSMDYEVFLISRIHELYEETGDNDQATLEGLVSTSRIITSAALIMIVVTGAFAFTDILPVKQMGLGVALAIFLDATIIRLMLVPSLMKLFGDWNWWLPFRKKREKAS
;
A
#
# COMPACT_ATOMS: atom_id res chain seq x y z
N GLU A 1 -16.73 18.73 36.79
CA GLU A 1 -16.28 17.39 37.25
C GLU A 1 -17.39 16.36 37.23
N LYS A 2 -18.48 16.53 37.99
CA LYS A 2 -19.60 15.57 38.03
C LYS A 2 -20.19 15.25 36.66
N GLU A 3 -20.51 16.26 35.87
CA GLU A 3 -21.06 16.09 34.52
C GLU A 3 -20.07 15.36 33.57
N SER A 4 -18.78 15.65 33.70
CA SER A 4 -17.72 15.01 32.91
C SER A 4 -17.62 13.51 33.24
N LEU A 5 -17.67 13.16 34.53
CA LEU A 5 -17.68 11.76 34.98
C LEU A 5 -18.94 11.04 34.48
N GLN A 6 -20.13 11.64 34.61
CA GLN A 6 -21.37 11.05 34.08
C GLN A 6 -21.30 10.78 32.57
N LYS A 7 -20.78 11.73 31.78
CA LYS A 7 -20.57 11.56 30.34
C LYS A 7 -19.61 10.39 30.03
N ILE A 8 -18.53 10.24 30.81
CA ILE A 8 -17.59 9.12 30.64
C ILE A 8 -18.25 7.79 31.01
N GLU A 9 -19.03 7.73 32.08
CA GLU A 9 -19.77 6.54 32.51
C GLU A 9 -20.73 6.06 31.42
N GLU A 10 -21.49 6.97 30.80
CA GLU A 10 -22.39 6.65 29.69
C GLU A 10 -21.66 6.06 28.48
N VAL A 11 -20.50 6.63 28.12
CA VAL A 11 -19.67 6.12 27.02
C VAL A 11 -19.13 4.72 27.32
N VAL A 12 -18.62 4.50 28.54
CA VAL A 12 -18.12 3.19 28.98
C VAL A 12 -19.24 2.14 28.94
N GLN A 13 -20.44 2.50 29.40
CA GLN A 13 -21.57 1.56 29.39
C GLN A 13 -22.00 1.21 27.96
N LYS A 14 -22.12 2.19 27.06
CA LYS A 14 -22.43 1.94 25.65
C LYS A 14 -21.39 1.04 24.98
N LEU A 15 -20.10 1.19 25.33
CA LEU A 15 -19.02 0.35 24.82
C LEU A 15 -19.10 -1.09 25.38
N LYS A 16 -19.44 -1.25 26.66
CA LYS A 16 -19.64 -2.58 27.28
C LYS A 16 -20.84 -3.32 26.69
N ASP A 17 -21.86 -2.60 26.25
CA ASP A 17 -23.07 -3.17 25.62
C ASP A 17 -22.86 -3.54 24.13
N ASP A 18 -21.76 -3.11 23.51
CA ASP A 18 -21.45 -3.44 22.11
C ASP A 18 -21.07 -4.93 21.98
N LYS A 19 -21.84 -5.67 21.16
CA LYS A 19 -21.64 -7.10 20.92
C LYS A 19 -20.25 -7.45 20.39
N LYS A 20 -19.57 -6.54 19.69
CA LYS A 20 -18.22 -6.74 19.11
C LYS A 20 -17.09 -6.48 20.11
N VAL A 21 -17.38 -5.84 21.24
CA VAL A 21 -16.43 -5.57 22.32
C VAL A 21 -16.38 -6.78 23.26
N HIS A 22 -15.16 -7.19 23.64
CA HIS A 22 -14.89 -8.27 24.59
C HIS A 22 -14.75 -7.71 26.00
N GLU A 23 -13.94 -6.67 26.15
CA GLU A 23 -13.58 -6.08 27.42
C GLU A 23 -13.38 -4.57 27.23
N VAL A 24 -13.81 -3.78 28.21
CA VAL A 24 -13.53 -2.34 28.29
C VAL A 24 -12.86 -2.11 29.63
N ARG A 25 -11.67 -1.50 29.61
CA ARG A 25 -10.99 -1.05 30.84
C ARG A 25 -11.01 0.46 30.91
N SER A 26 -11.51 0.96 32.02
CA SER A 26 -11.71 2.38 32.25
C SER A 26 -11.37 2.75 33.68
N LEU A 27 -11.37 4.06 33.97
CA LEU A 27 -11.31 4.60 35.33
C LEU A 27 -12.29 3.88 36.28
N TYR A 28 -13.51 3.58 35.80
CA TYR A 28 -14.55 2.92 36.59
C TYR A 28 -14.21 1.49 37.00
N ASP A 29 -13.42 0.76 36.21
CA ASP A 29 -12.99 -0.59 36.57
C ASP A 29 -11.91 -0.54 37.66
N GLY A 30 -11.01 0.46 37.61
CA GLY A 30 -10.06 0.73 38.70
C GLY A 30 -10.74 1.22 39.98
N LEU A 31 -11.89 1.89 39.85
CA LEU A 31 -12.75 2.35 40.94
C LEU A 31 -13.78 1.29 41.39
N THR A 32 -13.54 0.02 41.09
CA THR A 32 -14.41 -1.11 41.48
C THR A 32 -15.88 -0.92 41.11
N GLY A 33 -16.17 -0.27 39.98
CA GLY A 33 -17.54 -0.04 39.48
C GLY A 33 -18.32 1.06 40.18
N MET A 34 -17.69 1.96 40.96
CA MET A 34 -18.37 3.10 41.57
C MET A 34 -19.04 4.00 40.53
N LYS A 35 -20.30 4.41 40.75
CA LYS A 35 -20.99 5.36 39.84
C LYS A 35 -20.41 6.76 39.95
N ALA A 36 -20.58 7.60 38.92
CA ALA A 36 -20.08 8.99 38.93
C ALA A 36 -20.45 9.78 40.19
N ASP A 37 -21.68 9.61 40.71
CA ASP A 37 -22.14 10.27 41.94
C ASP A 37 -21.35 9.85 43.18
N GLN A 38 -20.97 8.57 43.27
CA GLN A 38 -20.19 8.03 44.39
C GLN A 38 -18.75 8.51 44.32
N VAL A 39 -18.18 8.58 43.12
CA VAL A 39 -16.82 9.10 42.89
C VAL A 39 -16.74 10.58 43.31
N VAL A 40 -17.72 11.39 42.91
CA VAL A 40 -17.78 12.81 43.32
C VAL A 40 -17.91 12.95 44.84
N GLY A 41 -18.74 12.12 45.48
CA GLY A 41 -18.87 12.11 46.93
C GLY A 41 -17.58 11.76 47.67
N MET A 42 -16.81 10.80 47.17
CA MET A 42 -15.51 10.43 47.75
C MET A 42 -14.41 11.46 47.49
N LEU A 43 -14.43 12.15 46.35
CA LEU A 43 -13.49 13.26 46.08
C LEU A 43 -13.66 14.42 47.06
N GLN A 44 -14.88 14.62 47.59
CA GLN A 44 -15.18 15.63 48.61
C GLN A 44 -14.90 15.16 50.04
N SER A 45 -14.55 13.88 50.23
CA SER A 45 -14.29 13.30 51.55
C SER A 45 -12.78 13.24 51.84
N PRO A 46 -12.38 13.08 53.12
CA PRO A 46 -10.99 12.82 53.49
C PRO A 46 -10.41 11.53 52.88
N GLU A 47 -11.27 10.65 52.35
CA GLU A 47 -10.86 9.39 51.71
C GLU A 47 -10.45 9.55 50.24
N SER A 48 -10.49 10.76 49.69
CA SER A 48 -10.06 11.08 48.31
C SER A 48 -8.65 10.57 47.99
N ALA A 49 -7.75 10.50 48.98
CA ALA A 49 -6.41 9.94 48.84
C ALA A 49 -6.38 8.48 48.35
N LYS A 50 -7.46 7.71 48.57
CA LYS A 50 -7.60 6.33 48.07
C LYS A 50 -7.87 6.28 46.56
N LEU A 51 -8.43 7.35 45.99
CA LEU A 51 -8.77 7.46 44.57
C LEU A 51 -7.58 7.94 43.71
N THR A 52 -6.68 8.72 44.30
CA THR A 52 -5.50 9.30 43.64
C THR A 52 -4.73 8.32 42.75
N PRO A 53 -4.31 7.11 43.20
CA PRO A 53 -3.56 6.19 42.35
C PRO A 53 -4.35 5.70 41.13
N VAL A 54 -5.68 5.62 41.22
CA VAL A 54 -6.54 5.21 40.10
C VAL A 54 -6.69 6.35 39.09
N PHE A 55 -6.87 7.58 39.57
CA PHE A 55 -6.89 8.76 38.71
C PHE A 55 -5.53 8.97 38.01
N GLU A 56 -4.40 8.80 38.70
CA GLU A 56 -3.07 8.90 38.10
C GLU A 56 -2.82 7.82 37.02
N ALA A 57 -3.41 6.63 37.18
CA ALA A 57 -3.26 5.54 36.20
C ALA A 57 -4.10 5.75 34.93
N TYR A 58 -5.29 6.36 35.04
CA TYR A 58 -6.25 6.47 33.93
C TYR A 58 -6.47 7.89 33.42
N THR A 59 -5.94 8.92 34.09
CA THR A 59 -6.14 10.32 33.72
C THR A 59 -4.83 11.08 33.66
N GLN A 60 -4.72 11.96 32.67
CA GLN A 60 -3.59 12.86 32.52
C GLN A 60 -4.10 14.23 32.09
N GLY A 61 -4.00 15.22 33.01
CA GLY A 61 -4.59 16.53 32.80
C GLY A 61 -6.11 16.46 32.65
N ASN A 62 -6.64 16.91 31.52
CA ASN A 62 -8.08 16.87 31.20
C ASN A 62 -8.49 15.66 30.35
N LYS A 63 -7.65 14.62 30.26
CA LYS A 63 -7.89 13.43 29.43
C LYS A 63 -8.01 12.20 30.31
N THR A 64 -8.87 11.26 29.87
CA THR A 64 -8.94 9.91 30.44
C THR A 64 -8.72 8.87 29.34
N THR A 65 -8.09 7.76 29.70
CA THR A 65 -7.85 6.63 28.79
C THR A 65 -8.90 5.55 29.04
N ILE A 66 -9.50 5.07 27.95
CA ILE A 66 -10.38 3.90 27.94
C ILE A 66 -9.76 2.90 26.97
N GLU A 67 -9.42 1.71 27.47
CA GLU A 67 -8.91 0.62 26.64
C GLU A 67 -10.09 -0.25 26.19
N ILE A 68 -10.14 -0.55 24.90
CA ILE A 68 -11.23 -1.32 24.29
C ILE A 68 -10.62 -2.55 23.63
N PHE A 69 -11.00 -3.72 24.11
CA PHE A 69 -10.57 -5.01 23.56
C PHE A 69 -11.72 -5.57 22.73
N LEU A 70 -11.50 -5.75 21.43
CA LEU A 70 -12.49 -6.34 20.53
C LEU A 70 -12.44 -7.87 20.60
N LYS A 71 -13.58 -8.53 20.34
CA LYS A 71 -13.66 -10.00 20.20
C LYS A 71 -12.94 -10.55 18.96
N THR A 72 -12.53 -9.66 18.06
CA THR A 72 -11.86 -10.01 16.80
C THR A 72 -10.37 -9.68 16.86
N LYS A 73 -9.58 -10.33 16.00
CA LYS A 73 -8.14 -10.05 15.90
C LYS A 73 -7.91 -8.60 15.41
N PRO A 74 -6.90 -7.87 15.93
CA PRO A 74 -6.68 -6.44 15.66
C PRO A 74 -6.51 -6.04 14.18
N ARG A 75 -6.15 -6.98 13.29
CA ARG A 75 -5.85 -6.70 11.86
C ARG A 75 -6.98 -7.06 10.90
N THR A 76 -8.09 -7.56 11.42
CA THR A 76 -9.21 -8.03 10.58
C THR A 76 -10.02 -6.86 10.02
N GLU A 77 -10.65 -7.06 8.85
CA GLU A 77 -11.60 -6.08 8.31
C GLU A 77 -12.70 -5.75 9.31
N THR A 78 -13.20 -6.73 10.06
CA THR A 78 -14.20 -6.53 11.11
C THR A 78 -13.73 -5.53 12.18
N ALA A 79 -12.46 -5.60 12.58
CA ALA A 79 -11.89 -4.69 13.57
C ALA A 79 -11.77 -3.26 13.01
N LYS A 80 -11.26 -3.14 11.78
CA LYS A 80 -11.13 -1.85 11.08
C LYS A 80 -12.48 -1.21 10.81
N GLN A 81 -13.48 -2.00 10.43
CA GLN A 81 -14.84 -1.52 10.21
C GLN A 81 -15.51 -1.05 11.50
N TRP A 82 -15.30 -1.77 12.63
CA TRP A 82 -15.76 -1.29 13.93
C TRP A 82 -15.16 0.08 14.28
N VAL A 83 -13.87 0.29 14.00
CA VAL A 83 -13.24 1.61 14.19
C VAL A 83 -13.88 2.69 13.31
N ARG A 84 -14.15 2.40 12.02
CA ARG A 84 -14.84 3.33 11.11
C ARG A 84 -16.24 3.67 11.62
N ASP A 85 -17.00 2.66 12.05
CA ASP A 85 -18.35 2.82 12.60
C ASP A 85 -18.31 3.62 13.91
N PHE A 86 -17.35 3.34 14.79
CA PHE A 86 -17.13 4.09 16.03
C PHE A 86 -16.88 5.58 15.73
N LYS A 87 -15.95 5.88 14.82
CA LYS A 87 -15.65 7.26 14.41
C LYS A 87 -16.83 7.99 13.77
N LYS A 88 -17.75 7.26 13.15
CA LYS A 88 -18.96 7.83 12.53
C LYS A 88 -20.06 8.08 13.57
N ASN A 89 -20.32 7.11 14.44
CA ASN A 89 -21.44 7.13 15.38
C ASN A 89 -21.16 7.98 16.63
N TYR A 90 -19.90 8.09 17.05
CA TYR A 90 -19.51 8.85 18.25
C TYR A 90 -19.13 10.31 17.96
N LYS A 91 -19.30 10.79 16.72
CA LYS A 91 -19.12 12.21 16.38
C LYS A 91 -20.10 13.16 17.09
N GLU A 92 -21.19 12.64 17.64
CA GLU A 92 -22.29 13.42 18.23
C GLU A 92 -22.21 13.63 19.75
N THR A 93 -21.12 13.22 20.41
CA THR A 93 -20.94 13.53 21.84
C THR A 93 -20.16 14.83 22.06
N ASP A 94 -20.55 15.61 23.07
CA ASP A 94 -19.87 16.83 23.58
C ASP A 94 -18.42 16.59 24.10
N VAL A 95 -17.85 15.41 23.85
CA VAL A 95 -16.56 14.98 24.36
C VAL A 95 -15.59 14.82 23.19
N THR A 96 -14.47 15.53 23.23
CA THR A 96 -13.38 15.33 22.28
C THR A 96 -12.69 14.00 22.58
N TYR A 97 -12.72 13.06 21.64
CA TYR A 97 -12.05 11.76 21.76
C TYR A 97 -10.91 11.64 20.76
N TYR A 98 -9.86 10.92 21.15
CA TYR A 98 -8.77 10.51 20.28
C TYR A 98 -8.72 8.99 20.30
N LEU A 99 -8.94 8.37 19.15
CA LEU A 99 -8.86 6.93 19.03
C LEU A 99 -7.44 6.52 18.66
N GLY A 100 -6.84 5.63 19.45
CA GLY A 100 -5.49 5.12 19.24
C GLY A 100 -5.46 3.61 19.03
N GLY A 101 -4.27 3.03 19.12
CA GLY A 101 -4.05 1.59 19.03
C GLY A 101 -3.79 1.08 17.62
N MET A 102 -3.29 -0.15 17.54
CA MET A 102 -2.81 -0.75 16.28
C MET A 102 -3.90 -0.86 15.21
N THR A 103 -5.13 -1.22 15.59
CA THR A 103 -6.26 -1.33 14.66
C THR A 103 -6.62 0.02 14.06
N THR A 104 -6.66 1.08 14.89
CA THR A 104 -6.95 2.44 14.44
C THR A 104 -5.86 2.95 13.51
N PHE A 105 -4.60 2.76 13.87
CA PHE A 105 -3.47 3.14 13.02
C PHE A 105 -3.53 2.46 11.64
N GLN A 106 -3.80 1.16 11.60
CA GLN A 106 -3.92 0.43 10.34
C GLN A 106 -5.12 0.87 9.52
N GLN A 107 -6.28 1.10 10.16
CA GLN A 107 -7.49 1.58 9.50
C GLN A 107 -7.27 2.97 8.89
N GLU A 108 -6.70 3.91 9.66
CA GLU A 108 -6.43 5.28 9.20
C GLU A 108 -5.47 5.28 8.02
N LEU A 109 -4.38 4.50 8.13
CA LEU A 109 -3.40 4.42 7.07
C LEU A 109 -3.99 3.81 5.79
N GLU A 110 -4.81 2.76 5.91
CA GLU A 110 -5.50 2.17 4.76
C GLU A 110 -6.47 3.15 4.09
N ASP A 111 -7.24 3.90 4.89
CA ASP A 111 -8.20 4.87 4.35
C ASP A 111 -7.49 6.07 3.71
N GLU A 112 -6.39 6.54 4.31
CA GLU A 112 -5.54 7.59 3.72
C GLU A 112 -4.92 7.11 2.40
N ILE A 113 -4.42 5.88 2.34
CA ILE A 113 -3.92 5.27 1.11
C ILE A 113 -5.03 5.22 0.06
N LYS A 114 -6.22 4.74 0.40
CA LYS A 114 -7.36 4.66 -0.55
C LYS A 114 -7.78 6.02 -1.07
N ASP A 115 -7.76 7.05 -0.23
CA ASP A 115 -8.09 8.43 -0.63
C ASP A 115 -7.03 8.99 -1.59
N LYS A 116 -5.74 8.74 -1.32
CA LYS A 116 -4.64 9.31 -2.12
C LYS A 116 -4.21 8.46 -3.31
N VAL A 117 -4.58 7.17 -3.39
CA VAL A 117 -4.07 6.26 -4.42
C VAL A 117 -4.41 6.76 -5.83
N VAL A 118 -5.60 7.31 -6.04
CA VAL A 118 -6.03 7.81 -7.36
C VAL A 118 -5.19 9.01 -7.78
N ILE A 119 -4.96 9.96 -6.87
CA ILE A 119 -4.15 11.15 -7.13
C ILE A 119 -2.68 10.73 -7.35
N GLY A 120 -2.14 9.86 -6.49
CA GLY A 120 -0.77 9.36 -6.60
C GLY A 120 -0.51 8.62 -7.91
N MET A 121 -1.39 7.69 -8.28
CA MET A 121 -1.29 6.98 -9.57
C MET A 121 -1.45 7.93 -10.75
N SER A 122 -2.34 8.92 -10.67
CA SER A 122 -2.51 9.91 -11.74
C SER A 122 -1.26 10.74 -11.95
N VAL A 123 -0.59 11.15 -10.87
CA VAL A 123 0.68 11.89 -10.93
C VAL A 123 1.79 11.01 -11.53
N ILE A 124 1.91 9.76 -11.06
CA ILE A 124 2.95 8.84 -11.55
C ILE A 124 2.72 8.50 -13.03
N PHE A 125 1.54 8.01 -13.40
CA PHE A 125 1.26 7.67 -14.80
C PHE A 125 1.25 8.90 -15.71
N GLY A 126 0.75 10.04 -15.24
CA GLY A 126 0.76 11.29 -16.00
C GLY A 126 2.18 11.81 -16.24
N SER A 127 3.02 11.86 -15.20
CA SER A 127 4.41 12.30 -15.35
C SER A 127 5.22 11.35 -16.22
N THR A 128 5.11 10.03 -15.99
CA THR A 128 5.72 9.01 -16.84
C THR A 128 5.28 9.15 -18.30
N PHE A 129 3.97 9.31 -18.53
CA PHE A 129 3.45 9.48 -19.88
C PHE A 129 4.06 10.69 -20.58
N VAL A 130 4.11 11.83 -19.89
CA VAL A 130 4.67 13.08 -20.42
C VAL A 130 6.16 12.93 -20.72
N ILE A 131 6.94 12.34 -19.81
CA ILE A 131 8.38 12.12 -19.98
C ILE A 131 8.63 11.23 -21.21
N LEU A 132 7.94 10.09 -21.31
CA LEU A 132 8.10 9.18 -22.44
C LEU A 132 7.61 9.78 -23.76
N LEU A 133 6.53 10.56 -23.72
CA LEU A 133 6.01 11.26 -24.89
C LEU A 133 7.07 12.22 -25.45
N PHE A 134 7.76 12.97 -24.60
CA PHE A 134 8.84 13.86 -25.04
C PHE A 134 10.10 13.11 -25.48
N ALA A 135 10.48 12.05 -24.77
CA ALA A 135 11.66 11.26 -25.07
C ALA A 135 11.55 10.56 -26.43
N PHE A 136 10.43 9.88 -26.68
CA PHE A 136 10.25 9.04 -27.88
C PHE A 136 9.39 9.68 -28.96
N ARG A 137 8.78 10.83 -28.68
CA ARG A 137 7.87 11.51 -29.62
C ARG A 137 6.85 10.53 -30.19
N SER A 138 6.25 9.74 -29.32
CA SER A 138 5.19 8.77 -29.64
C SER A 138 4.17 8.73 -28.51
N ILE A 139 2.89 8.58 -28.85
CA ILE A 139 1.80 8.42 -27.88
C ILE A 139 1.62 6.95 -27.50
N LEU A 140 1.85 6.02 -28.43
CA LEU A 140 1.62 4.59 -28.20
C LEU A 140 2.68 3.97 -27.30
N ILE A 141 3.92 4.47 -27.34
CA ILE A 141 5.02 3.98 -26.50
C ILE A 141 4.78 4.24 -25.00
N PRO A 142 4.38 5.45 -24.56
CA PRO A 142 4.00 5.67 -23.17
C PRO A 142 2.83 4.82 -22.70
N ILE A 143 1.80 4.64 -23.56
CA ILE A 143 0.61 3.87 -23.19
C ILE A 143 0.95 2.40 -22.98
N LYS A 144 1.68 1.78 -23.92
CA LYS A 144 2.07 0.37 -23.77
C LYS A 144 2.92 0.16 -22.52
N ALA A 145 3.84 1.08 -22.22
CA ALA A 145 4.72 1.01 -21.05
C ALA A 145 3.90 0.97 -19.75
N ILE A 146 2.94 1.89 -19.62
CA ILE A 146 2.06 1.96 -18.45
C ILE A 146 1.18 0.71 -18.34
N VAL A 147 0.59 0.26 -19.45
CA VAL A 147 -0.26 -0.94 -19.47
C VAL A 147 0.53 -2.20 -19.08
N MET A 148 1.75 -2.35 -19.59
CA MET A 148 2.63 -3.48 -19.26
C MET A 148 3.03 -3.48 -17.78
N ASN A 149 3.36 -2.30 -17.25
CA ASN A 149 3.65 -2.14 -15.83
C ASN A 149 2.45 -2.52 -14.94
N ILE A 150 1.26 -2.04 -15.28
CA ILE A 150 0.03 -2.38 -14.55
C ILE A 150 -0.25 -3.89 -14.61
N LEU A 151 -0.08 -4.51 -15.78
CA LEU A 151 -0.27 -5.95 -15.96
C LEU A 151 0.71 -6.77 -15.11
N SER A 152 2.00 -6.42 -15.17
CA SER A 152 3.08 -7.07 -14.40
C SER A 152 2.85 -6.97 -12.90
N LEU A 153 2.50 -5.77 -12.42
CA LEU A 153 2.23 -5.50 -11.03
C LEU A 153 0.99 -6.27 -10.54
N SER A 154 -0.09 -6.25 -11.33
CA SER A 154 -1.33 -6.95 -11.00
C SER A 154 -1.11 -8.45 -10.90
N ALA A 155 -0.36 -9.03 -11.85
CA ALA A 155 0.03 -10.43 -11.82
C ALA A 155 0.88 -10.74 -10.58
N THR A 156 1.84 -9.87 -10.24
CA THR A 156 2.70 -10.09 -9.07
C THR A 156 1.92 -10.03 -7.76
N ILE A 157 1.10 -8.99 -7.56
CA ILE A 157 0.27 -8.86 -6.36
C ILE A 157 -0.67 -10.07 -6.26
N GLY A 158 -1.27 -10.50 -7.37
CA GLY A 158 -2.11 -11.69 -7.42
C GLY A 158 -1.37 -12.96 -6.98
N ILE A 159 -0.14 -13.17 -7.46
CA ILE A 159 0.70 -14.31 -7.05
C ILE A 159 1.09 -14.21 -5.58
N VAL A 160 1.45 -13.02 -5.09
CA VAL A 160 1.83 -12.81 -3.68
C VAL A 160 0.65 -13.08 -2.76
N VAL A 161 -0.54 -12.58 -3.08
CA VAL A 161 -1.78 -12.87 -2.33
C VAL A 161 -2.05 -14.37 -2.36
N TRP A 162 -1.96 -15.00 -3.53
CA TRP A 162 -2.14 -16.44 -3.66
C TRP A 162 -1.14 -17.23 -2.80
N LEU A 163 0.14 -16.86 -2.80
CA LEU A 163 1.18 -17.53 -2.01
C LEU A 163 0.96 -17.37 -0.50
N PHE A 164 0.78 -16.14 -0.02
CA PHE A 164 0.76 -15.85 1.42
C PHE A 164 -0.61 -15.98 2.05
N GLU A 165 -1.69 -15.50 1.41
CA GLU A 165 -3.04 -15.67 1.96
C GLU A 165 -3.58 -17.07 1.67
N GLY A 166 -3.25 -17.64 0.51
CA GLY A 166 -3.66 -19.00 0.12
C GLY A 166 -2.87 -20.11 0.80
N GLY A 167 -1.71 -19.81 1.40
CA GLY A 167 -0.89 -20.78 2.13
C GLY A 167 -0.31 -21.88 1.22
N HIS A 168 0.25 -21.47 0.07
CA HIS A 168 0.80 -22.41 -0.92
C HIS A 168 2.33 -22.55 -0.79
N PHE A 169 2.90 -23.60 -1.37
CA PHE A 169 4.36 -23.89 -1.35
C PHE A 169 4.99 -24.05 0.05
N GLY A 170 4.21 -24.52 1.04
CA GLY A 170 4.70 -24.75 2.40
C GLY A 170 4.79 -23.48 3.26
N LEU A 171 4.22 -22.37 2.78
CA LEU A 171 4.05 -21.16 3.57
C LEU A 171 2.77 -21.25 4.41
N GLU A 172 2.83 -20.80 5.67
CA GLU A 172 1.64 -20.65 6.50
C GLU A 172 0.77 -19.51 5.97
N ALA A 173 -0.55 -19.75 5.93
CA ALA A 173 -1.51 -18.75 5.51
C ALA A 173 -1.45 -17.54 6.46
N SER A 174 -1.07 -16.38 5.92
CA SER A 174 -0.93 -15.15 6.68
C SER A 174 -1.37 -13.94 5.87
N PRO A 175 -2.04 -12.96 6.49
CA PRO A 175 -2.48 -11.75 5.79
C PRO A 175 -1.31 -11.05 5.10
N VAL A 176 -1.53 -10.63 3.86
CA VAL A 176 -0.57 -9.79 3.17
C VAL A 176 -0.51 -8.43 3.86
N LEU A 177 0.71 -7.93 4.07
CA LEU A 177 0.90 -6.63 4.67
C LEU A 177 0.32 -5.53 3.77
N PHE A 178 -0.54 -4.67 4.32
CA PHE A 178 -1.24 -3.63 3.55
C PHE A 178 -0.31 -2.63 2.82
N VAL A 179 0.92 -2.42 3.31
CA VAL A 179 1.93 -1.56 2.67
C VAL A 179 2.67 -2.27 1.53
N LEU A 180 2.58 -3.60 1.44
CA LEU A 180 3.32 -4.40 0.46
C LEU A 180 3.00 -4.01 -1.00
N PRO A 181 1.72 -3.84 -1.42
CA PRO A 181 1.41 -3.43 -2.79
C PRO A 181 2.02 -2.07 -3.16
N ILE A 182 2.03 -1.12 -2.23
CA ILE A 182 2.61 0.21 -2.45
C ILE A 182 4.12 0.12 -2.61
N PHE A 183 4.75 -0.69 -1.76
CA PHE A 183 6.20 -0.90 -1.80
C PHE A 183 6.64 -1.58 -3.11
N ILE A 184 5.97 -2.68 -3.49
CA ILE A 184 6.23 -3.37 -4.77
C ILE A 184 5.97 -2.41 -5.92
N PHE A 185 4.85 -1.67 -5.91
CA PHE A 185 4.56 -0.68 -6.94
C PHE A 185 5.67 0.34 -7.08
N GLY A 186 6.02 1.08 -6.02
CA GLY A 186 7.02 2.15 -6.12
C GLY A 186 8.39 1.65 -6.57
N LEU A 187 8.83 0.51 -6.04
CA LEU A 187 10.15 -0.04 -6.35
C LEU A 187 10.20 -0.66 -7.74
N VAL A 188 9.24 -1.52 -8.08
CA VAL A 188 9.23 -2.24 -9.37
C VAL A 188 8.87 -1.32 -10.51
N PHE A 189 7.90 -0.42 -10.32
CA PHE A 189 7.54 0.54 -11.36
C PHE A 189 8.75 1.40 -11.73
N GLY A 190 9.49 1.93 -10.75
CA GLY A 190 10.73 2.67 -11.01
C GLY A 190 11.75 1.85 -11.81
N LEU A 191 12.05 0.63 -11.34
CA LEU A 191 13.01 -0.25 -12.01
C LEU A 191 12.56 -0.67 -13.42
N SER A 192 11.28 -1.00 -13.60
CA SER A 192 10.72 -1.40 -14.90
C SER A 192 10.79 -0.26 -15.89
N MET A 193 10.44 0.96 -15.46
CA MET A 193 10.53 2.18 -16.27
C MET A 193 11.96 2.46 -16.72
N ASP A 194 12.95 2.35 -15.83
CA ASP A 194 14.36 2.58 -16.17
C ASP A 194 14.82 1.64 -17.29
N TYR A 195 14.53 0.34 -17.15
CA TYR A 195 14.93 -0.62 -18.16
C TYR A 195 14.10 -0.47 -19.44
N GLU A 196 12.80 -0.17 -19.35
CA GLU A 196 11.95 0.01 -20.54
C GLU A 196 12.42 1.21 -21.36
N VAL A 197 12.74 2.34 -20.71
CA VAL A 197 13.35 3.49 -21.38
C VAL A 197 14.66 3.09 -22.03
N PHE A 198 15.52 2.33 -21.35
CA PHE A 198 16.80 1.89 -21.93
C PHE A 198 16.61 1.03 -23.18
N LEU A 199 15.71 0.03 -23.12
CA LEU A 199 15.39 -0.85 -24.24
C LEU A 199 14.77 -0.08 -25.41
N ILE A 200 13.73 0.73 -25.14
CA ILE A 200 13.01 1.46 -26.18
C ILE A 200 13.88 2.56 -26.79
N SER A 201 14.75 3.21 -26.01
CA SER A 201 15.72 4.17 -26.56
C SER A 201 16.64 3.51 -27.56
N ARG A 202 17.15 2.32 -27.23
CA ARG A 202 18.02 1.60 -28.17
C ARG A 202 17.28 1.16 -29.44
N ILE A 203 16.04 0.69 -29.30
CA ILE A 203 15.21 0.35 -30.46
C ILE A 203 14.91 1.61 -31.29
N HIS A 204 14.68 2.75 -30.64
CA HIS A 204 14.41 4.02 -31.32
C HIS A 204 15.61 4.51 -32.14
N GLU A 205 16.80 4.48 -31.55
CA GLU A 205 18.06 4.81 -32.25
C GLU A 205 18.22 3.98 -33.52
N LEU A 206 18.05 2.66 -33.41
CA LEU A 206 18.16 1.74 -34.54
C LEU A 206 17.06 1.97 -35.58
N TYR A 207 15.85 2.31 -35.16
CA TYR A 207 14.76 2.65 -36.08
C TYR A 207 15.03 3.96 -36.84
N GLU A 208 15.63 4.96 -36.21
CA GLU A 208 16.02 6.20 -36.89
C GLU A 208 17.10 5.96 -37.96
N GLU A 209 17.98 4.97 -37.74
CA GLU A 209 19.02 4.56 -38.69
C GLU A 209 18.48 3.68 -39.83
N THR A 210 17.75 2.60 -39.51
CA THR A 210 17.32 1.58 -40.48
C THR A 210 15.97 1.90 -41.14
N GLY A 211 15.06 2.56 -40.42
CA GLY A 211 13.67 2.73 -40.81
C GLY A 211 12.83 1.45 -40.80
N ASP A 212 13.39 0.32 -40.35
CA ASP A 212 12.70 -0.96 -40.23
C ASP A 212 12.44 -1.26 -38.75
N ASN A 213 11.17 -1.26 -38.35
CA ASN A 213 10.75 -1.47 -36.97
C ASN A 213 11.04 -2.90 -36.47
N ASP A 214 10.93 -3.91 -37.35
CA ASP A 214 11.15 -5.30 -36.97
C ASP A 214 12.64 -5.55 -36.75
N GLN A 215 13.48 -5.04 -37.67
CA GLN A 215 14.93 -5.10 -37.53
C GLN A 215 15.40 -4.35 -36.28
N ALA A 216 14.92 -3.11 -36.08
CA ALA A 216 15.30 -2.29 -34.93
C ALA A 216 14.89 -2.93 -33.59
N THR A 217 13.70 -3.54 -33.53
CA THR A 217 13.22 -4.23 -32.33
C THR A 217 14.11 -5.44 -32.00
N LEU A 218 14.45 -6.25 -33.01
CA LEU A 218 15.28 -7.43 -32.83
C LEU A 218 16.71 -7.05 -32.37
N GLU A 219 17.35 -6.13 -33.07
CA GLU A 219 18.71 -5.69 -32.76
C GLU A 219 18.79 -4.94 -31.43
N GLY A 220 17.79 -4.10 -31.13
CA GLY A 220 17.69 -3.39 -29.86
C GLY A 220 17.51 -4.34 -28.68
N LEU A 221 16.72 -5.40 -28.84
CA LEU A 221 16.56 -6.44 -27.83
C LEU A 221 17.85 -7.23 -27.64
N VAL A 222 18.48 -7.69 -28.71
CA VAL A 222 19.72 -8.49 -28.63
C VAL A 222 20.83 -7.70 -27.93
N SER A 223 21.01 -6.43 -28.28
CA SER A 223 22.08 -5.58 -27.71
C SER A 223 21.89 -5.24 -26.23
N THR A 224 20.65 -5.11 -25.76
CA THR A 224 20.36 -4.70 -24.37
C THR A 224 20.03 -5.88 -23.44
N SER A 225 19.61 -7.02 -23.99
CA SER A 225 19.15 -8.19 -23.23
C SER A 225 20.13 -8.65 -22.17
N ARG A 226 21.43 -8.75 -22.50
CA ARG A 226 22.47 -9.23 -21.56
C ARG A 226 22.63 -8.32 -20.35
N ILE A 227 22.61 -7.01 -20.54
CA ILE A 227 22.78 -6.04 -19.44
C ILE A 227 21.55 -6.08 -18.53
N ILE A 228 20.35 -6.04 -19.11
CA ILE A 228 19.10 -6.01 -18.36
C ILE A 228 18.90 -7.33 -17.58
N THR A 229 19.09 -8.48 -18.22
CA THR A 229 18.95 -9.79 -17.56
C THR A 229 19.97 -9.99 -16.44
N SER A 230 21.21 -9.51 -16.61
CA SER A 230 22.23 -9.60 -15.56
C SER A 230 21.86 -8.74 -14.35
N ALA A 231 21.39 -7.50 -14.58
CA ALA A 231 20.95 -6.62 -13.50
C ALA A 231 19.70 -7.17 -12.79
N ALA A 232 18.73 -7.69 -13.54
CA ALA A 232 17.55 -8.36 -12.99
C ALA A 232 17.93 -9.57 -12.14
N LEU A 233 18.87 -10.41 -12.61
CA LEU A 233 19.32 -11.59 -11.86
C LEU A 233 19.95 -11.21 -10.52
N ILE A 234 20.79 -10.18 -10.49
CA ILE A 234 21.39 -9.68 -9.23
C ILE A 234 20.28 -9.24 -8.27
N MET A 235 19.30 -8.46 -8.74
CA MET A 235 18.20 -7.97 -7.91
C MET A 235 17.33 -9.12 -7.39
N ILE A 236 17.02 -10.13 -8.22
CA ILE A 236 16.26 -11.31 -7.82
C ILE A 236 17.01 -12.10 -6.74
N VAL A 237 18.32 -12.27 -6.87
CA VAL A 237 19.14 -12.97 -5.85
C VAL A 237 19.16 -12.19 -4.54
N VAL A 238 19.39 -10.88 -4.58
CA VAL A 238 19.47 -10.03 -3.39
C VAL A 238 18.13 -9.96 -2.66
N THR A 239 17.05 -9.69 -3.39
CA THR A 239 15.70 -9.58 -2.80
C THR A 239 15.11 -10.94 -2.45
N GLY A 240 15.42 -11.97 -3.24
CA GLY A 240 15.04 -13.35 -2.97
C GLY A 240 15.71 -13.93 -1.72
N ALA A 241 16.90 -13.46 -1.34
CA ALA A 241 17.56 -13.86 -0.09
C ALA A 241 16.70 -13.54 1.15
N PHE A 242 15.85 -12.51 1.09
CA PHE A 242 14.94 -12.17 2.18
C PHE A 242 13.84 -13.20 2.39
N ALA A 243 13.58 -14.08 1.41
CA ALA A 243 12.64 -15.19 1.56
C ALA A 243 13.06 -16.17 2.67
N PHE A 244 14.35 -16.22 3.00
CA PHE A 244 14.91 -17.09 4.04
C PHE A 244 14.91 -16.45 5.45
N THR A 245 14.35 -15.26 5.61
CA THR A 245 14.25 -14.59 6.91
C THR A 245 13.06 -15.12 7.73
N ASP A 246 13.16 -15.13 9.05
CA ASP A 246 12.04 -15.48 9.94
C ASP A 246 11.06 -14.31 10.17
N ILE A 247 11.38 -13.13 9.66
CA ILE A 247 10.57 -11.93 9.79
C ILE A 247 9.58 -11.87 8.63
N LEU A 248 8.33 -12.28 8.89
CA LEU A 248 7.29 -12.41 7.86
C LEU A 248 7.11 -11.15 6.98
N PRO A 249 7.08 -9.91 7.52
CA PRO A 249 7.02 -8.71 6.68
C PRO A 249 8.17 -8.60 5.66
N VAL A 250 9.39 -8.93 6.08
CA VAL A 250 10.60 -8.86 5.25
C VAL A 250 10.56 -9.97 4.18
N LYS A 251 10.13 -11.17 4.57
CA LYS A 251 9.89 -12.30 3.66
C LYS A 251 8.89 -11.95 2.56
N GLN A 252 7.74 -11.36 2.92
CA GLN A 252 6.72 -10.92 1.96
C GLN A 252 7.25 -9.84 1.01
N MET A 253 7.95 -8.83 1.52
CA MET A 253 8.56 -7.77 0.71
C MET A 253 9.60 -8.30 -0.28
N GLY A 254 10.56 -9.09 0.20
CA GLY A 254 11.62 -9.62 -0.65
C GLY A 254 11.11 -10.55 -1.73
N LEU A 255 10.24 -11.50 -1.38
CA LEU A 255 9.67 -12.43 -2.35
C LEU A 255 8.79 -11.69 -3.37
N GLY A 256 7.97 -10.74 -2.92
CA GLY A 256 7.12 -9.95 -3.81
C GLY A 256 7.91 -9.12 -4.82
N VAL A 257 8.99 -8.47 -4.39
CA VAL A 257 9.88 -7.72 -5.29
C VAL A 257 10.62 -8.65 -6.24
N ALA A 258 11.16 -9.78 -5.75
CA ALA A 258 11.87 -10.75 -6.59
C ALA A 258 10.96 -11.30 -7.71
N LEU A 259 9.71 -11.65 -7.36
CA LEU A 259 8.71 -12.12 -8.32
C LEU A 259 8.34 -11.04 -9.35
N ALA A 260 8.18 -9.79 -8.91
CA ALA A 260 7.88 -8.69 -9.81
C ALA A 260 8.98 -8.45 -10.84
N ILE A 261 10.23 -8.41 -10.38
CA ILE A 261 11.39 -8.23 -11.25
C ILE A 261 11.54 -9.42 -12.20
N PHE A 262 11.32 -10.63 -11.71
CA PHE A 262 11.34 -11.84 -12.54
C PHE A 262 10.30 -11.77 -13.66
N LEU A 263 9.04 -11.42 -13.35
CA LEU A 263 7.97 -11.31 -14.34
C LEU A 263 8.24 -10.19 -15.35
N ASP A 264 8.69 -9.02 -14.89
CA ASP A 264 9.03 -7.90 -15.77
C ASP A 264 10.19 -8.25 -16.73
N ALA A 265 11.30 -8.75 -16.18
CA ALA A 265 12.50 -9.03 -16.96
C ALA A 265 12.31 -10.18 -17.96
N THR A 266 11.37 -11.09 -17.71
CA THR A 266 11.12 -12.26 -18.58
C THR A 266 9.87 -12.09 -19.43
N ILE A 267 8.68 -12.22 -18.84
CA ILE A 267 7.41 -12.27 -19.57
C ILE A 267 7.14 -10.94 -20.26
N ILE A 268 7.27 -9.83 -19.54
CA ILE A 268 7.00 -8.52 -20.11
C ILE A 268 8.03 -8.20 -21.19
N ARG A 269 9.32 -8.25 -20.84
CA ARG A 269 10.39 -7.70 -21.68
C ARG A 269 10.83 -8.59 -22.83
N LEU A 270 10.84 -9.91 -22.65
CA LEU A 270 11.27 -10.85 -23.69
C LEU A 270 10.12 -11.29 -24.60
N MET A 271 8.87 -11.24 -24.12
CA MET A 271 7.72 -11.72 -24.89
C MET A 271 6.76 -10.59 -25.28
N LEU A 272 6.19 -9.88 -24.31
CA LEU A 272 5.12 -8.91 -24.57
C LEU A 272 5.61 -7.67 -25.31
N VAL A 273 6.74 -7.07 -24.88
CA VAL A 273 7.28 -5.86 -25.52
C VAL A 273 7.62 -6.09 -27.00
N PRO A 274 8.40 -7.13 -27.38
CA PRO A 274 8.69 -7.40 -28.80
C PRO A 274 7.43 -7.73 -29.61
N SER A 275 6.49 -8.48 -29.02
CA SER A 275 5.24 -8.84 -29.69
C SER A 275 4.38 -7.61 -29.99
N LEU A 276 4.27 -6.66 -29.05
CA LEU A 276 3.56 -5.40 -29.30
C LEU A 276 4.29 -4.51 -30.29
N MET A 277 5.62 -4.44 -30.20
CA MET A 277 6.43 -3.69 -31.16
C MET A 277 6.19 -4.21 -32.59
N LYS A 278 6.15 -5.53 -32.78
CA LYS A 278 5.83 -6.12 -34.06
C LYS A 278 4.39 -5.89 -34.49
N LEU A 279 3.43 -6.03 -33.57
CA LEU A 279 2.00 -5.88 -33.88
C LEU A 279 1.64 -4.48 -34.38
N PHE A 280 2.20 -3.44 -33.75
CA PHE A 280 1.90 -2.05 -34.11
C PHE A 280 2.83 -1.50 -35.21
N GLY A 281 3.96 -2.15 -35.51
CA GLY A 281 4.84 -1.77 -36.62
C GLY A 281 5.23 -0.27 -36.57
N ASP A 282 5.07 0.42 -37.70
CA ASP A 282 5.35 1.86 -37.80
C ASP A 282 4.44 2.75 -36.94
N TRP A 283 3.28 2.24 -36.49
CA TRP A 283 2.40 3.02 -35.63
C TRP A 283 3.03 3.27 -34.26
N ASN A 284 3.99 2.42 -33.82
CA ASN A 284 4.74 2.65 -32.60
C ASN A 284 5.41 4.03 -32.56
N TRP A 285 5.75 4.60 -33.72
CA TRP A 285 6.46 5.88 -33.84
C TRP A 285 5.54 7.03 -34.29
N TRP A 286 4.22 6.80 -34.27
CA TRP A 286 3.23 7.77 -34.72
C TRP A 286 3.04 8.90 -33.71
N LEU A 287 3.00 10.13 -34.25
CA LEU A 287 2.63 11.33 -33.51
C LEU A 287 1.69 12.19 -34.38
N PRO A 288 0.52 12.61 -33.88
CA PRO A 288 -0.57 13.20 -34.69
C PRO A 288 -0.24 14.52 -35.41
N PHE A 289 0.95 15.10 -35.21
CA PHE A 289 1.34 16.40 -35.75
C PHE A 289 2.71 16.42 -36.46
N ARG A 290 3.30 15.25 -36.75
CA ARG A 290 4.59 15.18 -37.44
C ARG A 290 4.38 15.26 -38.96
N LYS A 291 4.82 16.36 -39.60
CA LYS A 291 5.03 16.38 -41.05
C LYS A 291 6.06 15.30 -41.40
N LYS A 292 5.64 14.32 -42.21
CA LYS A 292 6.52 13.29 -42.78
C LYS A 292 7.66 14.04 -43.49
N ARG A 293 8.89 13.91 -43.00
CA ARG A 293 10.06 14.47 -43.69
C ARG A 293 10.30 13.55 -44.87
N GLU A 294 9.93 13.99 -46.07
CA GLU A 294 10.32 13.29 -47.30
C GLU A 294 11.84 13.13 -47.27
N LYS A 295 12.32 11.89 -47.26
CA LYS A 295 13.73 11.62 -47.53
C LYS A 295 13.95 12.07 -48.98
N ALA A 296 14.77 13.10 -49.17
CA ALA A 296 15.25 13.48 -50.49
C ALA A 296 15.98 12.27 -51.08
N SER A 297 15.43 11.75 -52.18
CA SER A 297 16.04 10.74 -53.04
C SER A 297 17.33 11.25 -53.66
#